data_AF-A0A962NV31-F1
#
_entry.id   AF-A0A962NV31-F1
#
_cell.length_a   1.000
_cell.length_b   1.000
_cell.length_c   1.000
_cell.angle_alpha   90.00
_cell.angle_beta   90.00
_cell.angle_gamma   90.00
#
_symmetry.space_group_name_H-M   'P 1'
#
loop_
_entity.id
_entity.type
_entity.pdbx_description
1 polymer ?
#
loop_
_entity_poly.entity_id
_entity_poly.type
_entity_poly.pdbx_seq_one_letter_code
_entity_poly.pdbx_strand_id
1 'polypeptide(L)'
;MTDFFRFPHTPHIVWLGKDSPRDDKVLSPIEAQQLLAHQVIVEEKLDGANLGFSVSANGELRAQNRGQYLLQPYVGQFEKLENWLKPRADSLFDALGENLMLFGEWCAAQHSLDYQTLPDWFLVFDVYDKQQQQF
;
A
#
# COMPACT_ATOMS: atom_id res chain seq x y z
N MET A 1 -8.37 1.75 21.50
CA MET A 1 -8.23 2.61 20.32
C MET A 1 -7.77 1.71 19.20
N THR A 2 -8.37 1.79 18.01
CA THR A 2 -7.94 0.95 16.89
C THR A 2 -6.59 1.44 16.39
N ASP A 3 -5.54 0.63 16.53
CA ASP A 3 -4.21 0.82 15.93
C ASP A 3 -4.25 0.70 14.39
N PHE A 4 -5.12 1.47 13.74
CA PHE A 4 -5.17 1.52 12.28
C PHE A 4 -4.13 2.52 11.78
N PHE A 5 -3.12 2.03 11.08
CA PHE A 5 -2.13 2.88 10.42
C PHE A 5 -2.49 3.00 8.93
N ARG A 6 -2.70 4.25 8.50
CA ARG A 6 -3.00 4.57 7.10
C ARG A 6 -1.69 4.80 6.34
N PHE A 7 -1.49 4.09 5.23
CA PHE A 7 -0.37 4.38 4.33
C PHE A 7 -0.40 5.86 3.89
N PRO A 8 0.73 6.59 3.96
CA PRO A 8 0.77 8.02 3.68
C PRO A 8 0.33 8.35 2.25
N HIS A 9 0.06 9.63 2.00
CA HIS A 9 -0.15 10.11 0.64
C HIS A 9 1.21 10.31 -0.02
N THR A 10 1.33 9.95 -1.30
CA THR A 10 2.48 10.30 -2.13
C THR A 10 2.18 11.63 -2.84
N PRO A 11 2.80 12.76 -2.44
CA PRO A 11 2.59 14.03 -3.11
C PRO A 11 3.27 14.04 -4.48
N HIS A 12 2.77 14.87 -5.38
CA HIS A 12 3.43 15.15 -6.65
C HIS A 12 4.73 15.92 -6.40
N ILE A 13 5.84 15.47 -7.00
CA ILE A 13 7.09 16.25 -7.03
C ILE A 13 6.90 17.52 -7.87
N VAL A 14 6.21 17.37 -9.01
CA VAL A 14 5.80 18.46 -9.90
C VAL A 14 4.44 18.11 -10.47
N TRP A 15 3.58 19.12 -10.65
CA TRP A 15 2.28 18.94 -11.27
C TRP A 15 2.38 19.12 -12.79
N LEU A 16 2.08 18.07 -13.53
CA LEU A 16 2.10 18.04 -15.01
C LEU A 16 0.68 18.03 -15.63
N GLY A 17 -0.36 18.10 -14.79
CA GLY A 17 -1.75 18.14 -15.24
C GLY A 17 -2.14 19.49 -15.84
N LYS A 18 -3.23 19.50 -16.62
CA LYS A 18 -3.74 20.73 -17.25
C LYS A 18 -4.50 21.65 -16.27
N ASP A 19 -5.14 21.07 -15.26
CA ASP A 19 -5.91 21.79 -14.25
C ASP A 19 -5.05 22.16 -13.04
N SER A 20 -5.48 23.10 -12.19
CA SER A 20 -4.77 23.37 -10.93
C SER A 20 -4.90 22.18 -9.97
N PRO A 21 -3.80 21.69 -9.36
CA PRO A 21 -3.89 20.70 -8.31
C PRO A 21 -4.63 21.29 -7.10
N ARG A 22 -5.16 20.44 -6.22
CA ARG A 22 -5.42 20.90 -4.84
C ARG A 22 -4.05 21.14 -4.19
N ASP A 23 -3.89 22.29 -3.54
CA ASP A 23 -2.59 22.77 -3.04
C ASP A 23 -1.91 21.79 -2.06
N ASP A 24 -2.67 20.89 -1.42
CA ASP A 24 -2.19 19.87 -0.48
C ASP A 24 -1.56 18.64 -1.13
N LYS A 25 -1.45 18.60 -2.47
CA LYS A 25 -1.01 17.41 -3.21
C LYS A 25 0.33 17.56 -3.91
N VAL A 26 0.99 18.71 -3.85
CA VAL A 26 2.27 18.95 -4.53
C VAL A 26 3.30 19.38 -3.50
N LEU A 27 4.49 18.79 -3.57
CA LEU A 27 5.62 19.25 -2.75
C LEU A 27 5.93 20.71 -3.06
N SER A 28 6.26 21.48 -2.03
CA SER A 28 6.87 22.80 -2.24
C SER A 28 8.21 22.64 -2.96
N PRO A 29 8.70 23.69 -3.65
CA PRO A 29 10.01 23.64 -4.31
C PRO A 29 11.16 23.26 -3.36
N ILE A 30 11.07 23.66 -2.09
CA ILE A 30 12.08 23.35 -1.07
C ILE A 30 12.02 21.86 -0.70
N GLU A 31 10.83 21.31 -0.44
CA GLU A 31 10.67 19.89 -0.12
C GLU A 31 11.07 18.99 -1.28
N ALA A 32 10.72 19.36 -2.52
CA ALA A 32 11.15 18.64 -3.71
C ALA A 32 12.68 18.66 -3.87
N GLN A 33 13.33 19.81 -3.63
CA GLN A 33 14.79 19.91 -3.67
C GLN A 33 15.44 19.07 -2.57
N GLN A 34 14.87 19.05 -1.35
CA GLN A 34 15.36 18.22 -0.25
C GLN A 34 15.24 16.73 -0.57
N LEU A 35 14.11 16.27 -1.09
CA LEU A 35 13.92 14.87 -1.53
C LEU A 35 14.97 14.48 -2.57
N LEU A 36 15.14 15.32 -3.61
CA LEU A 36 16.04 15.07 -4.73
C LEU A 36 17.52 15.31 -4.41
N ALA A 37 17.85 15.86 -3.24
CA ALA A 37 19.23 16.01 -2.77
C ALA A 37 19.83 14.69 -2.26
N HIS A 38 18.98 13.68 -2.01
CA HIS A 38 19.38 12.35 -1.59
C HIS A 38 19.28 11.35 -2.73
N GLN A 39 19.82 10.14 -2.52
CA GLN A 39 19.59 9.04 -3.46
C GLN A 39 18.10 8.69 -3.47
N VAL A 40 17.51 8.67 -4.66
CA VAL A 40 16.11 8.30 -4.85
C VAL A 40 16.02 7.01 -5.65
N ILE A 41 15.01 6.21 -5.32
CA ILE A 41 14.60 5.04 -6.09
C ILE A 41 13.29 5.42 -6.79
N VAL A 42 13.20 5.06 -8.07
CA VAL A 42 12.00 5.30 -8.87
C VAL A 42 11.39 3.95 -9.20
N GLU A 43 10.12 3.80 -8.82
CA GLU A 43 9.34 2.59 -9.06
C GLU A 43 8.13 2.92 -9.93
N GLU A 44 7.63 1.92 -10.64
CA GLU A 44 6.39 2.06 -11.39
C GLU A 44 5.21 2.22 -10.42
N LYS A 45 4.49 3.34 -10.55
CA LYS A 45 3.24 3.50 -9.81
C LYS A 45 2.11 2.76 -10.53
N LEU A 46 1.69 1.65 -9.95
CA LEU A 46 0.58 0.86 -10.48
C LEU A 46 -0.79 1.49 -10.19
N ASP A 47 -1.75 1.08 -11.00
CA ASP A 47 -3.16 1.49 -10.98
C ASP A 47 -4.02 0.33 -10.49
N GLY A 48 -4.12 0.20 -9.17
CA GLY A 48 -4.98 -0.78 -8.52
C GLY A 48 -5.57 -0.23 -7.23
N ALA A 49 -5.69 -1.10 -6.25
CA ALA A 49 -6.15 -0.73 -4.92
C ALA A 49 -5.02 -0.89 -3.90
N ASN A 50 -4.78 0.14 -3.10
CA ASN A 50 -3.90 0.00 -1.93
C ASN A 50 -4.39 -1.14 -1.03
N LEU A 51 -3.50 -2.07 -0.71
CA LEU A 51 -3.72 -3.20 0.17
C LEU A 51 -2.54 -3.31 1.14
N GLY A 52 -2.84 -3.60 2.41
CA GLY A 52 -1.82 -3.86 3.42
C GLY A 52 -2.15 -5.06 4.29
N PHE A 53 -1.10 -5.64 4.87
CA PHE A 53 -1.21 -6.78 5.79
C PHE A 53 -0.46 -6.50 7.09
N SER A 54 -1.02 -6.94 8.21
CA SER A 54 -0.36 -6.90 9.51
C SER A 54 -0.88 -8.02 10.42
N VAL A 55 -0.08 -8.44 11.40
CA VAL A 55 -0.57 -9.34 12.46
C VAL A 55 -1.04 -8.50 13.65
N SER A 56 -2.19 -8.89 14.22
CA SER A 56 -2.74 -8.31 15.45
C SER A 56 -2.01 -8.87 16.69
N ALA A 57 -2.15 -8.21 17.84
CA ALA A 57 -1.63 -8.71 19.12
C ALA A 57 -2.27 -10.05 19.56
N ASN A 58 -3.36 -10.47 18.92
CA ASN A 58 -4.00 -11.77 19.17
C ASN A 58 -3.53 -12.85 18.19
N GLY A 59 -2.54 -12.56 17.34
CA GLY A 59 -2.05 -13.50 16.34
C GLY A 59 -2.96 -13.64 15.12
N GLU A 60 -3.75 -12.63 14.79
CA GLU A 60 -4.61 -12.66 13.60
C GLU A 60 -3.98 -11.88 12.45
N LEU A 61 -3.86 -12.51 11.28
CA LEU A 61 -3.48 -11.82 10.05
C LEU A 61 -4.65 -10.95 9.57
N ARG A 62 -4.40 -9.65 9.43
CA ARG A 62 -5.39 -8.65 9.03
C ARG A 62 -5.01 -8.06 7.69
N ALA A 63 -5.97 -8.01 6.77
CA ALA A 63 -5.88 -7.24 5.55
C ALA A 63 -6.54 -5.86 5.73
N GLN A 64 -6.00 -4.82 5.10
CA GLN A 64 -6.57 -3.48 5.11
C GLN A 64 -6.50 -2.84 3.73
N ASN A 65 -7.50 -2.00 3.41
CA ASN A 65 -7.34 -0.99 2.37
C ASN A 65 -6.82 0.30 3.00
N ARG A 66 -6.70 1.37 2.22
CA ARG A 66 -6.25 2.69 2.70
C ARG A 66 -7.09 3.27 3.85
N GLY A 67 -8.38 2.93 3.91
CA GLY A 67 -9.34 3.55 4.83
C GLY A 67 -9.64 2.73 6.08
N GLN A 68 -9.58 1.41 6.00
CA GLN A 68 -10.07 0.49 7.03
C GLN A 68 -9.52 -0.94 6.85
N TYR A 69 -9.60 -1.73 7.92
CA TYR A 69 -9.44 -3.19 7.83
C TYR A 69 -10.56 -3.81 6.98
N LEU A 70 -10.21 -4.82 6.20
CA LEU A 70 -11.13 -5.60 5.38
C LEU A 70 -11.70 -6.75 6.22
N LEU A 71 -13.01 -6.95 6.15
CA LEU A 71 -13.70 -8.03 6.82
C LEU A 71 -14.10 -9.11 5.82
N GLN A 72 -14.06 -10.37 6.25
CA GLN A 72 -14.57 -11.49 5.47
C GLN A 72 -16.11 -11.58 5.58
N PRO A 73 -16.81 -12.05 4.53
CA PRO A 73 -16.26 -12.35 3.20
C PRO A 73 -15.85 -11.07 2.47
N TYR A 74 -14.73 -11.11 1.75
CA TYR A 74 -14.26 -9.95 0.99
C TYR A 74 -15.17 -9.71 -0.23
N VAL A 75 -15.44 -8.45 -0.54
CA VAL A 75 -16.37 -8.04 -1.60
C VAL A 75 -15.75 -7.03 -2.56
N GLY A 76 -16.35 -6.90 -3.75
CA GLY A 76 -15.94 -5.95 -4.78
C GLY A 76 -14.52 -6.24 -5.27
N GLN A 77 -13.68 -5.21 -5.35
CA GLN A 77 -12.30 -5.35 -5.84
C GLN A 77 -11.43 -6.32 -5.02
N PHE A 78 -11.87 -6.72 -3.83
CA PHE A 78 -11.16 -7.66 -2.94
C PHE A 78 -11.76 -9.07 -2.94
N GLU A 79 -12.76 -9.39 -3.78
CA GLU A 79 -13.40 -10.72 -3.80
C GLU A 79 -12.40 -11.88 -3.98
N LYS A 80 -11.36 -11.66 -4.80
CA LYS A 80 -10.30 -12.67 -5.05
C LYS A 80 -9.26 -12.78 -3.92
N LEU A 81 -9.31 -11.91 -2.92
CA LEU A 81 -8.28 -11.81 -1.87
C LEU A 81 -8.21 -13.07 -1.00
N GLU A 82 -9.35 -13.69 -0.69
CA GLU A 82 -9.37 -14.89 0.17
C GLU A 82 -8.56 -16.03 -0.45
N ASN A 83 -8.82 -16.32 -1.73
CA ASN A 83 -8.12 -17.37 -2.47
C ASN A 83 -6.62 -17.07 -2.66
N TRP A 84 -6.27 -15.79 -2.80
CA TRP A 84 -4.87 -15.37 -2.91
C TRP A 84 -4.13 -15.46 -1.57
N LEU A 85 -4.80 -15.06 -0.48
CA LEU A 85 -4.22 -14.97 0.86
C LEU A 85 -4.05 -16.33 1.50
N LYS A 86 -5.03 -17.24 1.35
CA LYS A 86 -5.03 -18.55 1.99
C LYS A 86 -3.72 -19.35 1.85
N PRO A 87 -3.13 -19.52 0.65
CA PRO A 87 -1.85 -20.23 0.51
C PRO A 87 -0.62 -19.44 0.99
N ARG A 88 -0.76 -18.15 1.33
CA ARG A 88 0.33 -17.25 1.75
C ARG A 88 0.22 -16.84 3.22
N ALA A 89 -0.87 -17.18 3.89
CA ALA A 89 -1.22 -16.66 5.21
C ALA A 89 -0.14 -16.99 6.25
N ASP A 90 0.32 -18.24 6.31
CA ASP A 90 1.34 -18.67 7.28
C ASP A 90 2.68 -17.96 7.02
N SER A 91 3.13 -17.90 5.76
CA SER A 91 4.38 -17.20 5.42
C SER A 91 4.32 -15.71 5.69
N LEU A 92 3.18 -15.06 5.45
CA LEU A 92 2.98 -13.65 5.80
C LEU A 92 2.94 -13.44 7.32
N PHE A 93 2.28 -14.34 8.04
CA PHE A 93 2.23 -14.30 9.50
C PHE A 93 3.64 -14.39 10.10
N ASP A 94 4.42 -15.39 9.68
CA ASP A 94 5.79 -15.61 10.17
C ASP A 94 6.73 -14.47 9.79
N ALA A 95 6.63 -13.95 8.56
CA ALA A 95 7.50 -12.88 8.08
C ALA A 95 7.20 -11.52 8.73
N LEU A 96 5.93 -11.18 8.94
CA LEU A 96 5.55 -9.88 9.48
C LEU A 96 5.67 -9.84 11.01
N GLY A 97 5.28 -10.94 11.65
CA GLY A 97 5.05 -10.97 13.09
C GLY A 97 4.18 -9.81 13.56
N GLU A 98 4.29 -9.48 14.85
CA GLU A 98 3.50 -8.39 15.45
C GLU A 98 4.06 -7.00 15.17
N ASN A 99 5.20 -6.85 14.48
CA ASN A 99 5.91 -5.58 14.37
C ASN A 99 5.86 -4.96 12.98
N LEU A 100 5.75 -5.76 11.92
CA LEU A 100 5.77 -5.24 10.55
C LEU A 100 4.37 -5.10 9.96
N MET A 101 4.24 -4.17 9.03
CA MET A 101 3.10 -4.04 8.14
C MET A 101 3.59 -4.03 6.70
N LEU A 102 3.01 -4.88 5.86
CA LEU A 102 3.32 -4.91 4.43
C LEU A 102 2.35 -4.02 3.68
N PHE A 103 2.83 -3.23 2.73
CA PHE A 103 2.01 -2.43 1.83
C PHE A 103 2.34 -2.73 0.37
N GLY A 104 1.29 -2.77 -0.44
CA GLY A 104 1.41 -3.00 -1.87
C GLY A 104 0.16 -2.58 -2.62
N GLU A 105 0.25 -2.70 -3.93
CA GLU A 105 -0.87 -2.47 -4.84
C GLU A 105 -1.53 -3.79 -5.21
N TRP A 106 -2.86 -3.84 -5.06
CA TRP A 106 -3.70 -4.95 -5.44
C TRP A 106 -4.35 -4.69 -6.80
N CYS A 107 -3.92 -5.45 -7.81
CA CYS A 107 -4.29 -5.30 -9.21
C CYS A 107 -5.21 -6.42 -9.72
N ALA A 108 -5.94 -7.13 -8.84
CA ALA A 108 -6.80 -8.25 -9.26
C ALA A 108 -8.11 -7.82 -9.95
N ALA A 109 -8.49 -6.55 -9.78
CA ALA A 109 -9.59 -5.89 -10.48
C ALA A 109 -9.00 -4.73 -11.30
N GLN A 110 -9.46 -4.60 -12.55
CA GLN A 110 -9.05 -3.50 -13.42
C GLN A 110 -9.61 -2.18 -12.91
N HIS A 111 -8.75 -1.17 -12.79
CA HIS A 111 -9.15 0.22 -12.56
C HIS A 111 -9.21 0.93 -13.92
N SER A 112 -8.21 1.75 -14.25
CA SER A 112 -8.13 2.46 -15.53
C SER A 112 -7.23 1.72 -16.52
N LEU A 113 -6.17 1.06 -16.04
CA LEU A 113 -5.21 0.33 -16.85
C LEU A 113 -5.44 -1.18 -16.78
N ASP A 114 -5.32 -1.85 -17.92
CA ASP A 114 -5.28 -3.32 -18.02
C ASP A 114 -3.82 -3.79 -17.97
N TYR A 115 -3.55 -4.74 -17.08
CA TYR A 115 -2.22 -5.30 -16.89
C TYR A 115 -2.20 -6.79 -17.27
N GLN A 116 -1.48 -7.12 -18.34
CA GLN A 116 -1.50 -8.47 -18.92
C GLN A 116 -0.38 -9.39 -18.42
N THR A 117 0.68 -8.81 -17.85
CA THR A 117 1.93 -9.53 -17.54
C THR A 117 2.42 -9.28 -16.12
N LEU A 118 1.52 -8.98 -15.17
CA LEU A 118 1.92 -8.84 -13.77
C LEU A 118 2.45 -10.18 -13.24
N PRO A 119 3.55 -10.17 -12.47
CA PRO A 119 4.08 -11.40 -11.88
C PRO A 119 3.17 -11.96 -10.77
N ASP A 120 2.38 -11.10 -10.13
CA ASP A 120 1.34 -11.44 -9.15
C ASP A 120 0.27 -10.31 -9.12
N TRP A 121 -0.90 -10.57 -8.55
CA TRP A 121 -1.93 -9.55 -8.31
C TRP A 121 -1.59 -8.59 -7.17
N PHE A 122 -0.70 -8.97 -6.26
CA PHE A 122 -0.24 -8.10 -5.18
C PHE A 122 1.23 -7.74 -5.39
N LEU A 123 1.51 -6.45 -5.58
CA LEU A 123 2.85 -5.95 -5.85
C LEU A 123 3.26 -5.02 -4.72
N VAL A 124 4.21 -5.49 -3.92
CA VAL A 124 4.72 -4.81 -2.73
C VAL A 124 5.51 -3.58 -3.13
N PHE A 125 5.32 -2.48 -2.40
CA PHE A 125 6.13 -1.27 -2.54
C PHE A 125 6.70 -0.76 -1.21
N ASP A 126 6.20 -1.21 -0.05
CA ASP A 126 6.73 -0.76 1.24
C ASP A 126 6.51 -1.75 2.38
N VAL A 127 7.32 -1.61 3.42
CA VAL A 127 7.14 -2.27 4.73
C VAL A 127 7.26 -1.21 5.81
N TYR A 128 6.34 -1.19 6.76
CA TYR A 128 6.38 -0.28 7.91
C TYR A 128 6.71 -1.04 9.20
N ASP A 129 7.70 -0.56 9.94
CA ASP A 129 8.05 -1.05 11.27
C ASP A 129 7.27 -0.27 12.33
N LYS A 130 6.36 -0.96 13.03
CA LYS A 130 5.52 -0.37 14.08
C LYS A 130 6.29 0.04 15.33
N GLN A 131 7.43 -0.58 15.62
CA GLN A 131 8.26 -0.24 16.78
C GLN A 131 9.07 1.03 16.50
N GLN A 132 9.68 1.10 15.33
CA GLN A 132 10.51 2.25 14.92
C GLN A 132 9.69 3.41 14.34
N GLN A 133 8.44 3.14 13.99
CA GLN A 133 7.52 4.10 13.39
C GLN A 133 8.02 4.70 12.08
N GLN A 134 8.62 3.86 11.23
CA GLN A 134 9.18 4.26 9.94
C GLN A 134 8.96 3.18 8.88
N PHE A 135 9.02 3.61 7.63
CA PHE A 135 9.19 2.73 6.47
C PHE A 135 10.67 2.37 6.31
#